data_AF-A0A7C7AJI7-F1
#
_entry.id   AF-A0A7C7AJI7-F1
#
_cell.length_a   1.000
_cell.length_b   1.000
_cell.length_c   1.000
_cell.angle_alpha   90.00
_cell.angle_beta   90.00
_cell.angle_gamma   90.00
#
_symmetry.space_group_name_H-M   'P 1'
#
loop_
_entity.id
_entity.type
_entity.pdbx_description
1 polymer ?
#
loop_
_entity_poly.entity_id
_entity_poly.type
_entity_poly.pdbx_seq_one_letter_code
_entity_poly.pdbx_strand_id
1 'polypeptide(L)'
;MLKVKIKNILLFVMILICLYLSSNVWLRLPEFLSPDAYEDDDLEETEADIWKILRPVKAVIKYGENYTVLYSDKAGLWQEALKVLNDAFNGPSGALAETAAFPAEYLKFDFNTNIPVEIFTTHMETENHSINETVKNVKNVIIDLKNNNTIYIYNGENNIRISNEQINTKRLTDLVASIDFQTKTKYSIGEKIGDETIQVP
;
A
#
# COMPACT_ATOMS: atom_id res chain seq x y z
N MET A 1 16.96 0.36 76.56
CA MET A 1 16.34 -0.51 75.51
C MET A 1 15.73 0.24 74.33
N LEU A 2 15.14 1.44 74.51
CA LEU A 2 14.49 2.18 73.41
C LEU A 2 15.45 2.54 72.25
N LYS A 3 16.68 2.98 72.55
CA LYS A 3 17.72 3.31 71.55
C LYS A 3 18.11 2.12 70.67
N VAL A 4 18.14 0.90 71.23
CA VAL A 4 18.45 -0.33 70.49
C VAL A 4 17.29 -0.71 69.57
N LYS A 5 16.04 -0.56 70.03
CA LYS A 5 14.84 -0.76 69.21
C LYS A 5 14.78 0.22 68.04
N ILE A 6 15.09 1.50 68.26
CA ILE A 6 15.13 2.53 67.21
C ILE A 6 16.22 2.22 66.18
N LYS A 7 17.41 1.79 66.62
CA LYS A 7 18.50 1.38 65.71
C LYS A 7 18.10 0.19 64.83
N ASN A 8 17.41 -0.81 65.40
CA ASN A 8 16.94 -1.95 64.62
C ASN A 8 15.81 -1.59 63.64
N ILE A 9 14.91 -0.69 64.02
CA ILE A 9 13.86 -0.19 63.11
C ILE A 9 14.48 0.57 61.94
N LEU A 10 15.47 1.43 62.21
CA LEU A 10 16.18 2.17 61.17
C LEU A 10 16.91 1.22 60.20
N LEU A 11 17.56 0.17 60.75
CA LEU A 11 18.22 -0.85 59.95
C LEU A 11 17.22 -1.60 59.05
N PHE A 12 16.05 -1.95 59.58
CA PHE A 12 15.01 -2.64 58.84
C PHE A 12 14.43 -1.79 57.71
N VAL A 13 14.18 -0.49 57.97
CA VAL A 13 13.75 0.47 56.95
C VAL A 13 14.80 0.62 55.85
N MET A 14 16.08 0.67 56.21
CA MET A 14 17.18 0.75 55.23
C MET A 14 17.21 -0.48 54.32
N ILE A 15 17.02 -1.69 54.88
CA ILE A 15 16.94 -2.92 54.09
C ILE A 15 15.76 -2.89 53.12
N LEU A 16 14.57 -2.41 53.56
CA LEU A 16 13.40 -2.27 52.70
C LEU A 16 13.64 -1.28 51.55
N ILE A 17 14.30 -0.16 51.81
CA ILE A 17 14.67 0.82 50.78
C ILE A 17 15.67 0.21 49.79
N CYS A 18 16.66 -0.56 50.26
CA CYS A 18 17.59 -1.27 49.39
C CYS A 18 16.90 -2.32 48.52
N LEU A 19 15.93 -3.06 49.06
CA LEU A 19 15.12 -4.01 48.27
C LEU A 19 14.27 -3.28 47.22
N TYR A 20 13.64 -2.16 47.60
CA TYR A 20 12.84 -1.35 46.68
C TYR A 20 13.68 -0.78 45.53
N LEU A 21 14.83 -0.18 45.84
CA LEU A 21 15.73 0.38 44.84
C LEU A 21 16.33 -0.72 43.94
N SER A 22 16.77 -1.85 44.50
CA SER A 22 17.25 -2.98 43.71
C SER A 22 16.15 -3.58 42.83
N SER A 23 14.91 -3.65 43.31
CA SER A 23 13.76 -4.08 42.50
C SER A 23 13.51 -3.11 41.35
N ASN A 24 13.63 -1.80 41.56
CA ASN A 24 13.41 -0.84 40.47
C ASN A 24 14.51 -0.86 39.39
N VAL A 25 15.71 -1.34 39.75
CA VAL A 25 16.88 -1.42 38.84
C VAL A 25 16.99 -2.78 38.13
N TRP A 26 16.73 -3.90 38.81
CA TRP A 26 16.85 -5.26 38.25
C TRP A 26 15.50 -5.90 37.91
N LEU A 27 14.42 -5.52 38.60
CA LEU A 27 13.05 -6.03 38.41
C LEU A 27 12.14 -4.95 37.79
N ARG A 28 12.63 -4.25 36.75
CA ARG A 28 11.70 -3.79 35.71
C ARG A 28 11.18 -5.05 35.02
N LEU A 29 10.20 -5.69 35.66
CA LEU A 29 9.34 -6.64 34.98
C LEU A 29 8.76 -5.88 33.79
N PRO A 30 8.88 -6.39 32.56
CA PRO A 30 8.33 -5.69 31.43
C PRO A 30 6.83 -5.53 31.62
N GLU A 31 6.26 -4.47 31.05
CA GLU A 31 4.93 -3.92 31.39
C GLU A 31 3.73 -4.88 31.19
N PHE A 32 3.97 -6.11 30.72
CA PHE A 32 2.95 -7.16 30.52
C PHE A 32 2.29 -7.70 31.80
N LEU A 33 2.72 -7.31 33.00
CA LEU A 33 2.09 -7.76 34.27
C LEU A 33 1.21 -6.70 34.94
N SER A 34 1.03 -5.53 34.34
CA SER A 34 0.15 -4.48 34.87
C SER A 34 -1.22 -4.59 34.19
N PRO A 35 -2.30 -5.03 34.88
CA PRO A 35 -3.63 -5.16 34.29
C PRO A 35 -4.23 -3.82 33.85
N ASP A 36 -3.72 -2.71 34.39
CA ASP A 36 -4.27 -1.36 34.19
C ASP A 36 -3.31 -0.44 33.38
N ALA A 37 -2.31 -1.01 32.69
CA ALA A 37 -1.44 -0.27 31.77
C ALA A 37 -1.94 -0.28 30.32
N TYR A 38 -3.08 -0.93 30.07
CA TYR A 38 -3.73 -1.01 28.76
C TYR A 38 -5.17 -0.50 28.85
N GLU A 39 -5.35 0.72 29.36
CA GLU A 39 -6.37 1.62 28.83
C GLU A 39 -5.61 2.72 28.05
N ASP A 40 -4.83 2.28 27.07
CA ASP A 40 -4.52 3.13 25.93
C ASP A 40 -5.46 2.68 24.83
N ASP A 41 -6.38 3.58 24.45
CA ASP A 41 -7.39 3.39 23.41
C ASP A 41 -6.76 3.35 22.00
N ASP A 42 -5.43 3.20 21.94
CA ASP A 42 -4.65 2.95 20.75
C ASP A 42 -4.30 1.46 20.72
N LEU A 43 -5.27 0.67 20.23
CA LEU A 43 -5.01 -0.64 19.65
C LEU A 43 -3.75 -0.53 18.78
N GLU A 44 -2.68 -1.18 19.21
CA GLU A 44 -1.50 -1.41 18.40
C GLU A 44 -1.96 -1.94 17.02
N GLU A 45 -1.89 -1.09 15.99
CA GLU A 45 -1.88 -1.49 14.57
C GLU A 45 -0.60 -2.31 14.32
N THR A 46 -0.54 -3.54 14.86
CA THR A 46 0.51 -4.52 14.54
C THR A 46 0.07 -5.50 13.47
N GLU A 47 -0.55 -4.97 12.42
CA GLU A 47 -0.35 -5.46 11.07
C GLU A 47 0.14 -4.26 10.27
N ALA A 48 1.42 -4.26 9.87
CA ALA A 48 1.90 -3.24 8.96
C ALA A 48 1.01 -3.29 7.71
N ASP A 49 0.15 -2.29 7.52
CA ASP A 49 -0.74 -2.19 6.36
C ASP A 49 0.10 -2.38 5.10
N ILE A 50 -0.04 -3.56 4.48
CA ILE A 50 0.84 -3.99 3.41
C ILE A 50 0.77 -3.02 2.24
N TRP A 51 -0.34 -2.29 2.09
CA TRP A 51 -0.54 -1.28 1.06
C TRP A 51 0.26 -0.01 1.30
N LYS A 52 0.66 0.28 2.54
CA LYS A 52 1.62 1.36 2.86
C LYS A 52 3.04 0.99 2.38
N ILE A 53 3.38 -0.30 2.38
CA ILE A 53 4.68 -0.83 1.93
C ILE A 53 4.68 -1.01 0.40
N LEU A 54 3.65 -1.66 -0.14
CA LEU A 54 3.43 -1.90 -1.57
C LEU A 54 2.80 -0.71 -2.26
N ARG A 55 3.48 0.44 -2.17
CA ARG A 55 3.09 1.65 -2.86
C ARG A 55 3.77 1.76 -4.24
N PRO A 56 3.06 2.26 -5.26
CA PRO A 56 3.68 2.67 -6.50
C PRO A 56 4.74 3.74 -6.26
N VAL A 57 5.79 3.68 -7.07
CA VAL A 57 6.92 4.62 -7.06
C VAL A 57 6.53 5.92 -7.72
N LYS A 58 5.76 5.82 -8.80
CA LYS A 58 5.16 6.94 -9.52
C LYS A 58 3.84 6.52 -10.15
N ALA A 59 2.98 7.50 -10.37
CA ALA A 59 1.81 7.39 -11.19
C ALA A 59 2.00 8.25 -12.45
N VAL A 60 1.70 7.70 -13.62
CA VAL A 60 1.77 8.37 -14.91
C VAL A 60 0.35 8.50 -15.45
N ILE A 61 -0.08 9.73 -15.69
CA ILE A 61 -1.37 10.03 -16.29
C ILE A 61 -1.11 10.45 -17.73
N LYS A 62 -1.71 9.76 -18.71
CA LYS A 62 -1.67 10.10 -20.14
C LYS A 62 -3.04 10.52 -20.63
N TYR A 63 -3.12 11.72 -21.22
CA TYR A 63 -4.30 12.27 -21.88
C TYR A 63 -3.95 12.77 -23.28
N GLY A 64 -4.38 12.05 -24.30
CA GLY A 64 -3.99 12.31 -25.69
C GLY A 64 -2.45 12.30 -25.82
N GLU A 65 -1.90 13.42 -26.29
CA GLU A 65 -0.46 13.63 -26.46
C GLU A 65 0.24 14.14 -25.19
N ASN A 66 -0.51 14.51 -24.16
CA ASN A 66 0.04 15.02 -22.91
C ASN A 66 0.20 13.89 -21.90
N TYR A 67 1.21 14.01 -21.04
CA TYR A 67 1.35 13.15 -19.88
C TYR A 67 1.83 13.94 -18.67
N THR A 68 1.53 13.42 -17.48
CA THR A 68 1.91 13.99 -16.19
C THR A 68 2.39 12.87 -15.29
N VAL A 69 3.56 13.05 -14.67
CA VAL A 69 4.15 12.10 -13.74
C VAL A 69 4.00 12.62 -12.32
N LEU A 70 3.44 11.79 -11.43
CA LEU A 70 3.23 12.07 -10.03
C LEU A 70 4.09 11.13 -9.18
N TYR A 71 5.06 11.67 -8.46
CA TYR A 71 5.90 10.90 -7.52
C TYR A 71 5.30 10.81 -6.10
N SER A 72 4.20 11.52 -5.84
CA SER A 72 3.50 11.50 -4.56
C SER A 72 2.01 11.38 -4.78
N ASP A 73 1.38 10.42 -4.11
CA ASP A 73 -0.07 10.24 -4.15
C ASP A 73 -0.78 11.13 -3.11
N LYS A 74 -0.88 12.43 -3.40
CA LYS A 74 -1.62 13.36 -2.52
C LYS A 74 -3.14 13.29 -2.72
N ALA A 75 -3.60 12.71 -3.84
CA ALA A 75 -5.00 12.66 -4.22
C ALA A 75 -5.68 11.33 -3.85
N GLY A 76 -4.94 10.37 -3.27
CA GLY A 76 -5.47 9.06 -2.91
C GLY A 76 -5.76 8.16 -4.12
N LEU A 77 -5.08 8.39 -5.24
CA LEU A 77 -5.25 7.62 -6.47
C LEU A 77 -4.93 6.14 -6.24
N TRP A 78 -3.92 5.82 -5.43
CA TRP A 78 -3.54 4.44 -5.17
C TRP A 78 -4.58 3.70 -4.33
N GLN A 79 -5.13 4.37 -3.31
CA GLN A 79 -6.17 3.78 -2.46
C GLN A 79 -7.45 3.48 -3.26
N GLU A 80 -7.84 4.36 -4.18
CA GLU A 80 -8.96 4.08 -5.07
C GLU A 80 -8.62 3.01 -6.13
N ALA A 81 -7.37 2.95 -6.61
CA ALA A 81 -6.93 1.90 -7.52
C ALA A 81 -6.93 0.51 -6.87
N LEU A 82 -6.61 0.40 -5.57
CA LEU A 82 -6.70 -0.87 -4.83
C LEU A 82 -8.13 -1.41 -4.78
N LYS A 83 -9.14 -0.56 -4.62
CA LYS A 83 -10.54 -0.97 -4.69
C LYS A 83 -10.90 -1.51 -6.06
N VAL A 84 -10.47 -0.82 -7.12
CA VAL A 84 -10.67 -1.26 -8.50
C VAL A 84 -9.97 -2.60 -8.77
N LEU A 85 -8.76 -2.80 -8.24
CA LEU A 85 -8.04 -4.08 -8.34
C LEU A 85 -8.80 -5.20 -7.63
N ASN A 86 -9.33 -4.92 -6.43
CA ASN A 86 -10.13 -5.87 -5.68
C ASN A 86 -11.40 -6.28 -6.47
N ASP A 87 -12.10 -5.32 -7.08
CA ASP A 87 -13.26 -5.59 -7.93
C ASP A 87 -12.88 -6.39 -9.20
N ALA A 88 -11.70 -6.11 -9.77
CA ALA A 88 -11.21 -6.82 -10.94
C ALA A 88 -10.84 -8.28 -10.64
N PHE A 89 -10.19 -8.53 -9.50
CA PHE A 89 -9.70 -9.85 -9.11
C PHE A 89 -10.81 -10.76 -8.60
N ASN A 90 -11.80 -10.20 -7.91
CA ASN A 90 -13.02 -10.92 -7.51
C ASN A 90 -14.04 -11.07 -8.65
N GLY A 91 -13.69 -10.59 -9.85
CA GLY A 91 -14.50 -10.73 -11.05
C GLY A 91 -14.63 -12.17 -11.55
N PRO A 92 -15.63 -12.47 -12.40
CA PRO A 92 -15.77 -13.80 -13.00
C PRO A 92 -14.54 -14.18 -13.84
N SER A 93 -14.10 -15.43 -13.74
CA SER A 93 -12.85 -15.96 -14.30
C SER A 93 -12.70 -15.85 -15.84
N GLY A 94 -13.78 -15.58 -16.58
CA GLY A 94 -13.76 -15.41 -18.05
C GLY A 94 -13.36 -14.02 -18.57
N ALA A 95 -12.98 -13.11 -17.67
CA ALA A 95 -12.69 -11.71 -17.97
C ALA A 95 -11.26 -11.40 -18.44
N LEU A 96 -10.39 -12.41 -18.54
CA LEU A 96 -8.95 -12.27 -18.76
C LEU A 96 -8.57 -12.48 -20.22
N ALA A 97 -7.82 -11.54 -20.79
CA ALA A 97 -7.26 -11.66 -22.13
C ALA A 97 -5.86 -11.05 -22.21
N GLU A 98 -4.90 -11.78 -22.77
CA GLU A 98 -3.59 -11.20 -23.10
C GLU A 98 -3.72 -10.18 -24.25
N THR A 99 -2.99 -9.07 -24.15
CA THR A 99 -2.98 -8.03 -25.17
C THR A 99 -1.64 -7.33 -25.25
N ALA A 100 -1.28 -6.88 -26.45
CA ALA A 100 -0.12 -6.02 -26.63
C ALA A 100 -0.46 -4.52 -26.53
N ALA A 101 -1.74 -4.15 -26.68
CA ALA A 101 -2.14 -2.76 -26.85
C ALA A 101 -2.48 -2.09 -25.51
N PHE A 102 -1.91 -0.91 -25.28
CA PHE A 102 -2.34 0.00 -24.22
C PHE A 102 -3.54 0.85 -24.66
N PRO A 103 -4.43 1.23 -23.73
CA PRO A 103 -5.41 2.27 -24.01
C PRO A 103 -4.72 3.58 -24.38
N ALA A 104 -5.41 4.43 -25.16
CA ALA A 104 -4.86 5.70 -25.61
C ALA A 104 -4.69 6.71 -24.46
N GLU A 105 -5.60 6.68 -23.48
CA GLU A 105 -5.61 7.54 -22.30
C GLU A 105 -5.67 6.66 -21.05
N TYR A 106 -4.74 6.86 -20.13
CA TYR A 106 -4.59 5.97 -18.98
C TYR A 106 -4.00 6.63 -17.75
N LEU A 107 -4.30 6.02 -16.61
CA LEU A 107 -3.54 6.17 -15.37
C LEU A 107 -2.74 4.90 -15.15
N LYS A 108 -1.42 5.02 -15.04
CA LYS A 108 -0.48 3.91 -14.88
C LYS A 108 0.27 4.05 -13.56
N PHE A 109 0.31 3.01 -12.76
CA PHE A 109 1.08 2.91 -11.53
C PHE A 109 2.30 2.03 -11.76
N ASP A 110 3.48 2.55 -11.41
CA ASP A 110 4.76 1.87 -11.62
C ASP A 110 5.33 1.37 -10.31
N PHE A 111 5.67 0.08 -10.26
CA PHE A 111 6.39 -0.53 -9.15
C PHE A 111 7.87 -0.69 -9.49
N ASN A 112 8.74 -0.60 -8.47
CA ASN A 112 10.18 -0.78 -8.63
C ASN A 112 10.56 -2.24 -8.91
N THR A 113 9.72 -3.17 -8.48
CA THR A 113 9.94 -4.60 -8.59
C THR A 113 8.70 -5.28 -9.17
N ASN A 114 8.88 -6.47 -9.75
CA ASN A 114 7.76 -7.32 -10.12
C ASN A 114 7.18 -7.90 -8.83
N ILE A 115 5.95 -7.52 -8.48
CA ILE A 115 5.29 -7.97 -7.25
C ILE A 115 4.51 -9.24 -7.58
N PRO A 116 4.73 -10.38 -6.88
CA PRO A 116 3.91 -11.57 -7.05
C PRO A 116 2.42 -11.26 -6.84
N VAL A 117 1.56 -11.71 -7.74
CA VAL A 117 0.11 -11.41 -7.66
C VAL A 117 -0.52 -12.00 -6.41
N GLU A 118 0.07 -13.09 -5.88
CA GLU A 118 -0.41 -13.79 -4.71
C GLU A 118 -0.48 -12.84 -3.51
N ILE A 119 0.43 -11.88 -3.43
CA ILE A 119 0.41 -10.87 -2.38
C ILE A 119 -0.89 -10.04 -2.46
N PHE A 120 -1.33 -9.67 -3.67
CA PHE A 120 -2.60 -8.98 -3.84
C PHE A 120 -3.77 -9.89 -3.51
N THR A 121 -3.85 -11.08 -4.11
CA THR A 121 -5.00 -11.96 -3.92
C THR A 121 -5.15 -12.47 -2.49
N THR A 122 -4.04 -12.70 -1.77
CA THR A 122 -4.08 -13.14 -0.37
C THR A 122 -4.59 -12.03 0.54
N HIS A 123 -4.07 -10.81 0.40
CA HIS A 123 -4.51 -9.68 1.23
C HIS A 123 -5.89 -9.12 0.84
N MET A 124 -6.35 -9.38 -0.38
CA MET A 124 -7.70 -9.05 -0.86
C MET A 124 -8.70 -10.20 -0.67
N GLU A 125 -8.30 -11.30 -0.03
CA GLU A 125 -9.13 -12.50 0.18
C GLU A 125 -9.81 -13.01 -1.11
N THR A 126 -9.10 -12.92 -2.24
CA THR A 126 -9.63 -13.25 -3.56
C THR A 126 -9.61 -14.76 -3.79
N GLU A 127 -10.78 -15.34 -4.10
CA GLU A 127 -10.93 -16.78 -4.36
C GLU A 127 -10.71 -17.18 -5.84
N ASN A 128 -10.47 -16.21 -6.73
CA ASN A 128 -10.35 -16.45 -8.17
C ASN A 128 -8.97 -17.01 -8.57
N HIS A 129 -8.86 -18.33 -8.55
CA HIS A 129 -7.63 -19.04 -8.92
C HIS A 129 -7.12 -18.72 -10.33
N SER A 130 -7.99 -18.37 -11.29
CA SER A 130 -7.58 -18.04 -12.66
C SER A 130 -6.70 -16.79 -12.76
N ILE A 131 -6.82 -15.86 -11.80
CA ILE A 131 -5.95 -14.68 -11.71
C ILE A 131 -4.52 -15.11 -11.38
N ASN A 132 -4.34 -15.99 -10.39
CA ASN A 132 -3.02 -16.45 -9.96
C ASN A 132 -2.33 -17.30 -11.03
N GLU A 133 -3.10 -18.04 -11.83
CA GLU A 133 -2.55 -18.82 -12.95
C GLU A 133 -2.07 -17.93 -14.11
N THR A 134 -2.81 -16.84 -14.40
CA THR A 134 -2.56 -16.00 -15.58
C THR A 134 -1.61 -14.84 -15.27
N VAL A 135 -1.85 -14.12 -14.17
CA VAL A 135 -1.14 -12.91 -13.78
C VAL A 135 -0.05 -13.27 -12.79
N LYS A 136 1.08 -13.85 -13.20
CA LYS A 136 2.11 -14.27 -12.22
C LYS A 136 2.68 -13.12 -11.38
N ASN A 137 2.85 -11.95 -11.99
CA ASN A 137 3.43 -10.78 -11.35
C ASN A 137 2.68 -9.51 -11.77
N VAL A 138 2.83 -8.46 -10.96
CA VAL A 138 2.33 -7.12 -11.19
C VAL A 138 3.53 -6.17 -11.17
N LYS A 139 3.91 -5.66 -12.34
CA LYS A 139 4.94 -4.62 -12.50
C LYS A 139 4.32 -3.24 -12.71
N ASN A 140 3.20 -3.20 -13.43
CA ASN A 140 2.41 -1.99 -13.62
C ASN A 140 0.92 -2.31 -13.54
N VAL A 141 0.16 -1.41 -12.93
CA VAL A 141 -1.31 -1.41 -12.95
C VAL A 141 -1.75 -0.24 -13.80
N ILE A 142 -2.60 -0.48 -14.78
CA ILE A 142 -2.99 0.51 -15.79
C ILE A 142 -4.51 0.55 -15.86
N ILE A 143 -5.04 1.75 -15.68
CA ILE A 143 -6.47 2.03 -15.67
C ILE A 143 -6.81 2.82 -16.92
N ASP A 144 -7.79 2.32 -17.68
CA ASP A 144 -8.32 3.02 -18.84
C ASP A 144 -9.19 4.18 -18.37
N LEU A 145 -8.89 5.39 -18.86
CA LEU A 145 -9.63 6.61 -18.49
C LEU A 145 -10.89 6.82 -19.34
N LYS A 146 -11.08 6.03 -20.41
CA LYS A 146 -12.29 6.03 -21.26
C LYS A 146 -13.20 4.85 -21.01
N ASN A 147 -12.65 3.71 -20.58
CA ASN A 147 -13.42 2.51 -20.29
C ASN A 147 -13.45 2.20 -18.80
N ASN A 148 -14.62 2.39 -18.19
CA ASN A 148 -14.77 2.27 -16.74
C ASN A 148 -14.78 0.83 -16.22
N ASN A 149 -14.84 -0.17 -17.11
CA ASN A 149 -15.05 -1.58 -16.77
C ASN A 149 -13.84 -2.44 -17.16
N THR A 150 -12.69 -1.83 -17.44
CA THR A 150 -11.49 -2.52 -17.87
C THR A 150 -10.26 -1.98 -17.15
N ILE A 151 -9.42 -2.91 -16.69
CA ILE A 151 -8.06 -2.61 -16.24
C ILE A 151 -7.06 -3.47 -16.99
N TYR A 152 -5.80 -3.07 -16.91
CA TYR A 152 -4.68 -3.79 -17.52
C TYR A 152 -3.58 -3.97 -16.49
N ILE A 153 -2.96 -5.14 -16.48
CA ILE A 153 -1.81 -5.46 -15.64
C ILE A 153 -0.65 -5.85 -16.54
N TYR A 154 0.48 -5.18 -16.37
CA TYR A 154 1.72 -5.62 -17.00
C TYR A 154 2.49 -6.51 -16.03
N ASN A 155 2.77 -7.75 -16.44
CA ASN A 155 3.47 -8.73 -15.60
C ASN A 155 5.00 -8.72 -15.76
N GLY A 156 5.53 -7.84 -16.62
CA GLY A 156 6.96 -7.80 -16.98
C GLY A 156 7.28 -8.42 -18.34
N GLU A 157 6.34 -9.17 -18.91
CA GLU A 157 6.46 -9.80 -20.24
C GLU A 157 5.29 -9.33 -21.14
N ASN A 158 4.06 -9.57 -20.71
CA ASN A 158 2.82 -9.29 -21.44
C ASN A 158 1.89 -8.37 -20.65
N ASN A 159 0.97 -7.70 -21.36
CA ASN A 159 -0.16 -7.03 -20.71
C ASN A 159 -1.35 -7.98 -20.66
N ILE A 160 -2.01 -8.02 -19.51
CA ILE A 160 -3.21 -8.82 -19.26
C ILE A 160 -4.34 -7.83 -19.06
N ARG A 161 -5.32 -7.86 -19.96
CA ARG A 161 -6.56 -7.10 -19.85
C ARG A 161 -7.54 -7.87 -18.98
N ILE A 162 -8.13 -7.19 -18.00
CA ILE A 162 -9.22 -7.69 -17.17
C ILE A 162 -10.43 -6.82 -17.45
N SER A 163 -11.52 -7.41 -17.94
CA SER A 163 -12.74 -6.68 -18.29
C SER A 163 -13.96 -7.38 -17.72
N ASN A 164 -14.67 -6.72 -16.79
CA ASN A 164 -15.89 -7.24 -16.20
C ASN A 164 -16.82 -6.09 -15.76
N GLU A 165 -18.10 -6.38 -15.52
CA GLU A 165 -19.09 -5.37 -15.14
C GLU A 165 -18.95 -4.88 -13.69
N GLN A 166 -18.24 -5.62 -12.84
CA GLN A 166 -17.99 -5.27 -11.43
C GLN A 166 -16.90 -4.20 -11.30
N ILE A 167 -15.95 -4.15 -12.23
CA ILE A 167 -14.93 -3.10 -12.31
C ILE A 167 -15.63 -1.76 -12.54
N ASN A 168 -15.37 -0.80 -11.66
CA ASN A 168 -15.84 0.57 -11.80
C ASN A 168 -14.72 1.57 -11.52
N THR A 169 -14.08 2.07 -12.58
CA THR A 169 -12.98 3.04 -12.47
C THR A 169 -13.45 4.49 -12.48
N LYS A 170 -14.76 4.76 -12.53
CA LYS A 170 -15.32 6.10 -12.72
C LYS A 170 -14.82 7.09 -11.66
N ARG A 171 -14.83 6.70 -10.39
CA ARG A 171 -14.35 7.54 -9.28
C ARG A 171 -12.88 7.91 -9.44
N LEU A 172 -12.06 6.96 -9.92
CA LEU A 172 -10.64 7.20 -10.19
C LEU A 172 -10.47 8.15 -11.38
N THR A 173 -11.23 7.94 -12.46
CA THR A 173 -11.23 8.82 -13.63
C THR A 173 -11.66 10.25 -13.27
N ASP A 174 -12.69 10.40 -12.43
CA ASP A 174 -13.16 11.71 -11.93
C ASP A 174 -12.08 12.41 -11.09
N LEU A 175 -11.39 11.65 -10.22
CA LEU A 175 -10.25 12.18 -9.45
C LEU A 175 -9.12 12.64 -10.37
N VAL A 176 -8.76 11.84 -11.37
CA VAL A 176 -7.73 12.19 -12.34
C VAL A 176 -8.14 13.45 -13.11
N ALA A 177 -9.40 13.56 -13.55
CA ALA A 177 -9.91 14.75 -14.25
C ALA A 177 -9.89 16.02 -13.38
N SER A 178 -10.01 15.88 -12.06
CA SER A 178 -9.92 17.01 -11.12
C SER A 178 -8.50 17.54 -10.91
N ILE A 179 -7.47 16.80 -11.35
CA ILE A 179 -6.08 17.23 -11.27
C ILE A 179 -5.87 18.29 -12.35
N ASP A 180 -5.56 19.52 -11.93
CA ASP A 180 -5.19 20.57 -12.86
C ASP A 180 -3.86 20.22 -13.56
N PHE A 181 -3.97 19.81 -14.83
CA PHE A 181 -2.83 19.46 -15.68
C PHE A 181 -2.06 20.70 -16.16
N GLN A 182 -2.64 21.91 -16.14
CA GLN A 182 -1.97 23.13 -16.62
C GLN A 182 -0.84 23.57 -15.69
N THR A 183 -0.93 23.27 -14.40
CA THR A 183 0.10 23.63 -13.40
C THR A 183 1.10 22.50 -13.11
N LYS A 184 0.84 21.27 -13.58
CA LYS A 184 1.66 20.06 -13.31
C LYS A 184 2.29 19.44 -14.56
N THR A 185 2.08 20.02 -15.74
CA THR A 185 2.70 19.61 -16.99
C THR A 185 4.20 19.94 -16.95
N LYS A 186 5.02 18.98 -16.51
CA LYS A 186 6.46 19.01 -16.74
C LYS A 186 6.83 17.87 -17.69
N TYR A 187 7.21 18.27 -18.90
CA TYR A 187 7.86 17.43 -19.90
C TYR A 187 8.96 16.56 -19.25
N SER A 188 8.74 15.25 -19.16
CA SER A 188 9.82 14.29 -18.93
C SER A 188 10.46 13.93 -20.28
N ILE A 189 11.31 14.82 -20.79
CA ILE A 189 12.19 14.47 -21.90
C ILE A 189 12.94 13.19 -21.52
N GLY A 190 12.70 12.09 -22.23
CA GLY A 190 13.52 10.88 -22.17
C GLY A 190 13.07 9.71 -21.29
N GLU A 191 11.84 9.69 -20.75
CA GLU A 191 11.35 8.44 -20.11
C GLU A 191 10.84 7.45 -21.17
N LYS A 192 11.52 6.30 -21.28
CA LYS A 192 11.10 5.16 -22.10
C LYS A 192 9.96 4.40 -21.43
N ILE A 193 8.90 4.11 -22.18
CA ILE A 193 7.89 3.12 -21.79
C ILE A 193 8.14 1.88 -22.66
N GLY A 194 8.74 0.84 -22.07
CA GLY A 194 9.19 -0.32 -22.85
C GLY A 194 10.34 0.06 -23.80
N ASP A 195 10.26 -0.39 -25.07
CA ASP A 195 11.25 -0.09 -26.10
C ASP A 195 10.98 1.22 -26.86
N GLU A 196 9.85 1.88 -26.63
CA GLU A 196 9.52 3.13 -27.31
C GLU A 196 10.05 4.34 -26.55
N THR A 197 10.99 5.02 -27.19
CA THR A 197 11.37 6.41 -26.86
C THR A 197 10.26 7.33 -27.35
N ILE A 198 9.57 8.00 -26.44
CA ILE A 198 8.62 9.07 -26.81
C ILE A 198 9.43 10.22 -27.40
N GLN A 199 9.37 10.37 -28.73
CA GLN A 199 9.88 11.57 -29.40
C GLN A 199 8.84 12.68 -29.27
N VAL A 200 9.24 13.76 -28.61
CA VAL A 200 8.50 15.02 -28.56
C VAL A 200 9.26 16.02 -29.45
N PRO A 201 8.59 16.81 -30.31
CA PRO A 201 9.23 17.85 -31.12
C PRO A 201 9.93 18.94 -30.28
#